data_AF-A0A0G0L7L2-F1
#
_entry.id   AF-A0A0G0L7L2-F1
#
_cell.length_a   1.000
_cell.length_b   1.000
_cell.length_c   1.000
_cell.angle_alpha   90.00
_cell.angle_beta   90.00
_cell.angle_gamma   90.00
#
_symmetry.space_group_name_H-M   'P 1'
#
loop_
_entity.id
_entity.type
_entity.pdbx_description
1 polymer ?
#
loop_
_entity_poly.entity_id
_entity_poly.type
_entity_poly.pdbx_seq_one_letter_code
_entity_poly.pdbx_strand_id
1 'polypeptide(L)'
;NAGNYTHCDEYETEISDLKTIEKIFKAIDIKSFAIVEKVRESFIYQKHFEISFDQVKNLGYFIEIEAMHDFGDPQKTRQKLDELARTLKIDPSKCELRGYPYMLMKRKRLI
;
A
#
# COMPACT_ATOMS: atom_id res chain seq x y z
N ASN A 1 -7.73 14.73 -8.78
CA ASN A 1 -6.30 14.68 -8.40
C ASN A 1 -6.17 13.73 -7.21
N ALA A 2 -5.42 12.63 -7.35
CA ALA A 2 -4.96 11.92 -6.16
C ALA A 2 -3.97 12.85 -5.46
N GLY A 3 -4.18 13.15 -4.17
CA GLY A 3 -3.21 13.94 -3.40
C GLY A 3 -1.86 13.23 -3.37
N ASN A 4 -0.77 13.99 -3.30
CA ASN A 4 0.57 13.44 -3.10
C ASN A 4 0.75 13.12 -1.61
N TYR A 5 0.23 11.98 -1.16
CA TYR A 5 0.39 11.51 0.21
C TYR A 5 1.66 10.65 0.30
N THR A 6 2.47 10.88 1.33
CA THR A 6 3.72 10.14 1.57
C THR A 6 3.66 9.23 2.79
N HIS A 7 2.55 9.28 3.52
CA HIS A 7 2.26 8.54 4.75
C HIS A 7 0.74 8.44 4.91
N CYS A 8 0.28 7.46 5.68
CA CYS A 8 -1.11 7.23 6.04
C CYS A 8 -1.20 6.83 7.51
N ASP A 9 -2.21 7.32 8.21
CA ASP A 9 -2.58 6.76 9.51
C ASP A 9 -3.46 5.53 9.26
N GLU A 10 -3.02 4.36 9.73
CA GLU A 10 -3.70 3.10 9.49
C GLU A 10 -4.26 2.52 10.79
N TYR A 11 -5.53 2.09 10.75
CA TYR A 11 -6.23 1.46 11.86
C TYR A 11 -6.73 0.10 11.41
N GLU A 12 -5.99 -0.94 11.82
CA GLU A 12 -6.24 -2.31 11.38
C GLU A 12 -6.54 -3.23 12.56
N THR A 13 -7.38 -4.23 12.32
CA THR A 13 -7.67 -5.30 13.29
C THR A 13 -7.89 -6.61 12.55
N GLU A 14 -7.53 -7.70 13.22
CA GLU A 14 -7.87 -9.04 12.74
C GLU A 14 -9.39 -9.23 12.68
N ILE A 15 -9.86 -9.91 11.65
CA ILE A 15 -11.26 -10.30 11.47
C ILE A 15 -11.32 -11.82 11.40
N SER A 16 -12.04 -12.43 12.35
CA SER A 16 -12.17 -13.90 12.43
C SER A 16 -13.34 -14.48 11.63
N ASP A 17 -14.33 -13.67 11.25
CA ASP A 17 -15.48 -14.10 10.44
C ASP A 17 -15.76 -13.13 9.29
N LEU A 18 -15.27 -13.52 8.10
CA LEU A 18 -15.46 -12.78 6.86
C LEU A 18 -16.93 -12.61 6.48
N LYS A 19 -17.79 -13.61 6.72
CA LYS A 19 -19.20 -13.54 6.32
C LYS A 19 -19.98 -12.54 7.16
N THR A 20 -19.60 -12.40 8.43
CA THR A 20 -20.24 -11.43 9.33
C THR A 20 -19.84 -10.01 8.98
N ILE A 21 -18.56 -9.73 8.69
CA ILE A 21 -18.15 -8.37 8.30
C ILE A 21 -18.80 -7.93 6.97
N GLU A 22 -18.95 -8.84 6.00
CA GLU A 22 -19.66 -8.55 4.74
C GLU A 22 -21.13 -8.15 4.98
N LYS A 23 -21.82 -8.82 5.91
CA LYS A 23 -23.20 -8.47 6.28
C LYS A 23 -23.26 -7.11 6.96
N ILE A 24 -22.31 -6.79 7.85
CA ILE A 24 -22.23 -5.50 8.52
C ILE A 24 -22.05 -4.38 7.49
N PHE A 25 -21.07 -4.49 6.59
CA PHE A 25 -20.83 -3.51 5.53
C PHE A 25 -22.07 -3.31 4.65
N LYS A 26 -22.76 -4.39 4.27
CA LYS A 26 -24.02 -4.30 3.52
C LYS A 26 -25.12 -3.58 4.31
N ALA A 27 -25.25 -3.85 5.61
CA ALA A 27 -26.29 -3.24 6.45
C ALA A 27 -26.11 -1.72 6.61
N ILE A 28 -24.87 -1.22 6.52
CA ILE A 28 -24.54 0.22 6.56
C ILE A 28 -24.30 0.83 5.17
N ASP A 29 -24.75 0.16 4.10
CA ASP A 29 -24.65 0.58 2.69
C ASP A 29 -23.22 0.88 2.19
N ILE A 30 -22.20 0.23 2.77
CA ILE A 30 -20.85 0.23 2.20
C ILE A 30 -20.85 -0.65 0.94
N LYS A 31 -20.52 -0.03 -0.19
CA LYS A 31 -20.45 -0.68 -1.51
C LYS A 31 -19.00 -0.94 -1.92
N SER A 32 -18.73 -2.13 -2.47
CA SER A 32 -17.44 -2.41 -3.11
C SER A 32 -17.29 -1.57 -4.37
N PHE A 33 -16.17 -0.83 -4.49
CA PHE A 33 -15.88 0.02 -5.64
C PHE A 33 -14.62 -0.41 -6.41
N ALA A 34 -13.71 -1.15 -5.77
CA ALA A 34 -12.52 -1.74 -6.38
C ALA A 34 -12.15 -3.05 -5.68
N ILE A 35 -11.66 -4.02 -6.46
CA ILE A 35 -11.13 -5.30 -5.96
C ILE A 35 -9.67 -5.39 -6.40
N VAL A 36 -8.76 -5.47 -5.43
CA VAL A 36 -7.33 -5.68 -5.66
C VAL A 36 -7.02 -7.15 -5.37
N GLU A 37 -6.71 -7.90 -6.42
CA GLU A 37 -6.25 -9.30 -6.30
C GLU A 37 -4.72 -9.31 -6.48
N LYS A 38 -4.00 -9.79 -5.46
CA LYS A 38 -2.53 -9.78 -5.45
C LYS A 38 -1.94 -10.98 -4.72
N VAL A 39 -0.71 -11.34 -5.06
CA VAL A 39 0.18 -12.20 -4.27
C VAL A 39 1.26 -11.31 -3.68
N ARG A 40 1.50 -11.39 -2.37
CA ARG A 40 2.49 -10.60 -1.62
C ARG A 40 3.47 -11.49 -0.90
N GLU A 41 4.76 -11.16 -1.00
CA GLU A 41 5.81 -11.67 -0.13
C GLU A 41 6.41 -10.50 0.66
N SER A 42 6.29 -10.52 2.00
CA SER A 42 6.78 -9.47 2.89
C SER A 42 7.98 -9.92 3.70
N PHE A 43 8.93 -9.00 3.91
CA PHE A 43 10.14 -9.23 4.70
C PHE A 43 10.39 -8.07 5.66
N ILE A 44 10.68 -8.38 6.92
CA ILE A 44 11.16 -7.38 7.89
C ILE A 44 12.66 -7.21 7.71
N TYR A 45 13.09 -6.02 7.33
CA TYR A 45 14.49 -5.66 7.14
C TYR A 45 15.00 -4.79 8.28
N GLN A 46 16.08 -5.25 8.92
CA GLN A 46 16.74 -4.59 10.04
C GLN A 46 15.82 -4.20 11.21
N LYS A 47 14.63 -4.80 11.34
CA LYS A 47 13.59 -4.46 12.34
C LYS A 47 13.00 -3.04 12.20
N HIS A 48 13.29 -2.35 11.11
CA HIS A 48 12.82 -0.99 10.89
C HIS A 48 11.92 -0.84 9.67
N PHE A 49 12.10 -1.70 8.67
CA PHE A 49 11.41 -1.60 7.41
C PHE A 49 10.67 -2.89 7.09
N GLU A 50 9.48 -2.77 6.53
CA GLU A 50 8.83 -3.84 5.80
C GLU A 50 9.08 -3.63 4.30
N ILE A 51 9.48 -4.71 3.62
CA ILE A 51 9.65 -4.73 2.18
C ILE A 51 8.70 -5.77 1.61
N SER A 52 7.77 -5.35 0.78
CA SER A 52 6.77 -6.23 0.16
C SER A 52 6.97 -6.30 -1.35
N PHE A 53 7.00 -7.53 -1.89
CA PHE A 53 6.99 -7.80 -3.31
C PHE A 53 5.60 -8.23 -3.74
N ASP A 54 4.99 -7.44 -4.62
CA ASP A 54 3.60 -7.62 -5.02
C ASP A 54 3.49 -8.01 -6.49
N GLN A 55 2.77 -9.10 -6.77
CA GLN A 55 2.23 -9.37 -8.08
C GLN A 55 0.74 -9.03 -8.08
N VAL A 56 0.40 -7.86 -8.63
CA VAL A 56 -0.98 -7.35 -8.66
C VAL A 56 -1.63 -7.68 -9.99
N LYS A 57 -2.74 -8.43 -9.94
CA LYS A 57 -3.50 -8.82 -11.13
C LYS A 57 -3.94 -7.59 -11.89
N ASN A 58 -3.66 -7.56 -13.19
CA ASN A 58 -3.92 -6.45 -14.09
C ASN A 58 -3.16 -5.14 -13.79
N LEU A 59 -2.13 -5.12 -12.93
CA LEU A 59 -1.23 -3.96 -12.79
C LEU A 59 0.25 -4.33 -12.97
N GLY A 60 0.65 -5.57 -12.67
CA GLY A 60 2.03 -6.04 -12.84
C GLY A 60 2.74 -6.23 -11.51
N TYR A 61 4.05 -6.05 -11.51
CA TYR A 61 4.92 -6.25 -10.35
C TYR A 61 5.26 -4.92 -9.67
N PHE A 62 5.21 -4.91 -8.35
CA PHE A 62 5.52 -3.76 -7.51
C PHE A 62 6.42 -4.17 -6.34
N ILE A 63 7.13 -3.18 -5.81
CA ILE A 63 7.80 -3.27 -4.53
C ILE A 63 7.31 -2.12 -3.65
N GLU A 64 6.95 -2.44 -2.42
CA GLU A 64 6.66 -1.47 -1.36
C GLU A 64 7.78 -1.53 -0.32
N ILE A 65 8.19 -0.36 0.15
CA ILE A 65 9.16 -0.20 1.23
C ILE A 65 8.54 0.74 2.23
N GLU A 66 8.23 0.23 3.41
CA GLU A 66 7.52 0.95 4.46
C GLU A 66 8.36 1.00 5.73
N ALA A 67 8.30 2.13 6.43
CA ALA A 67 8.93 2.27 7.73
C ALA A 67 7.92 1.83 8.80
N MET A 68 8.31 0.90 9.66
CA MET A 68 7.44 0.36 10.72
C MET A 68 7.27 1.34 11.90
N HIS A 69 7.98 2.46 11.88
CA HIS A 69 7.91 3.54 12.85
C HIS A 69 8.51 4.81 12.26
N ASP A 70 8.20 5.96 12.89
CA ASP A 70 8.80 7.22 12.52
C ASP A 70 10.28 7.30 12.91
N PHE A 71 11.09 7.80 11.97
CA PHE A 71 12.47 8.22 12.22
C PHE A 71 12.53 9.69 12.66
N GLY A 72 11.67 10.04 13.61
CA GLY A 72 11.55 11.37 14.20
C GLY A 72 10.47 12.26 13.57
N ASP A 73 10.44 12.36 12.24
CA ASP A 73 9.39 13.08 11.50
C ASP A 73 9.19 12.48 10.08
N PRO A 74 8.06 12.77 9.41
CA PRO A 74 7.76 12.20 8.09
C PRO A 74 8.82 12.50 7.02
N GLN A 75 9.52 13.63 7.11
CA GLN A 75 10.56 14.00 6.14
C GLN A 75 11.80 13.14 6.33
N LYS A 76 12.25 12.93 7.58
CA LYS A 76 13.37 12.03 7.90
C LYS A 76 13.04 10.59 7.59
N THR A 77 11.83 10.13 7.92
CA THR A 77 11.34 8.80 7.54
C THR A 77 11.42 8.61 6.03
N ARG A 78 10.95 9.59 5.24
CA ARG A 78 11.04 9.52 3.78
C ARG A 78 12.47 9.48 3.26
N GLN A 79 13.39 10.25 3.84
CA GLN A 79 14.81 10.19 3.48
C GLN A 79 15.39 8.78 3.72
N LYS A 80 15.02 8.13 4.82
CA LYS A 80 15.47 6.76 5.13
C LYS A 80 14.92 5.73 4.14
N LEU A 81 13.67 5.88 3.71
CA LEU A 81 13.08 5.05 2.65
C LEU A 81 13.78 5.24 1.31
N ASP A 82 14.05 6.49 0.92
CA ASP A 82 14.76 6.80 -0.33
C ASP A 82 16.22 6.28 -0.31
N GLU A 83 16.90 6.36 0.84
CA GLU A 83 18.23 5.77 1.06
C GLU A 83 18.17 4.25 0.87
N LEU A 84 17.23 3.56 1.53
CA LEU A 84 17.06 2.10 1.41
C LEU A 84 16.75 1.69 -0.03
N ALA A 85 15.83 2.37 -0.71
CA ALA A 85 15.51 2.13 -2.11
C ALA A 85 16.77 2.21 -3.00
N ARG A 86 17.62 3.23 -2.81
CA ARG A 86 18.88 3.37 -3.55
C ARG A 86 19.86 2.23 -3.27
N THR A 87 19.95 1.74 -2.03
CA THR A 87 20.81 0.58 -1.72
C THR A 87 20.34 -0.70 -2.42
N LEU A 88 19.03 -0.84 -2.64
CA LEU A 88 18.41 -1.92 -3.41
C LEU A 88 18.45 -1.68 -4.93
N LYS A 89 19.11 -0.60 -5.39
CA LYS A 89 19.18 -0.17 -6.79
C LYS A 89 17.81 0.16 -7.40
N ILE A 90 16.87 0.58 -6.58
CA ILE A 90 15.55 1.09 -6.99
C ILE A 90 15.64 2.61 -7.09
N ASP A 91 15.07 3.16 -8.15
CA ASP A 91 15.01 4.60 -8.39
C ASP A 91 13.79 5.21 -7.66
N PRO A 92 13.99 6.00 -6.59
CA PRO A 92 12.87 6.57 -5.82
C PRO A 92 12.03 7.55 -6.64
N SER A 93 12.55 8.09 -7.75
CA SER A 93 11.79 8.98 -8.63
C SER A 93 10.68 8.26 -9.41
N LYS A 94 10.75 6.92 -9.48
CA LYS A 94 9.73 6.06 -10.10
C LYS A 94 8.67 5.58 -9.11
N CYS A 95 8.69 6.10 -7.88
CA CYS A 95 7.71 5.75 -6.86
C CYS A 95 6.29 6.05 -7.37
N GLU A 96 5.43 5.03 -7.33
CA GLU A 96 4.01 5.18 -7.61
C GLU A 96 3.32 5.70 -6.34
N LEU A 97 2.88 6.96 -6.36
CA LEU A 97 2.24 7.62 -5.22
C LEU A 97 0.75 7.27 -5.08
N ARG A 98 0.20 6.49 -6.00
CA ARG A 98 -1.22 6.12 -6.03
C ARG A 98 -1.40 4.68 -5.58
N GLY A 99 -2.35 4.44 -4.68
CA GLY A 99 -2.70 3.07 -4.30
C GLY A 99 -3.30 2.26 -5.45
N TYR A 100 -3.15 0.93 -5.38
CA TYR A 100 -3.67 -0.01 -6.40
C TYR A 100 -5.17 0.19 -6.74
N PRO A 101 -6.08 0.50 -5.81
CA PRO A 101 -7.48 0.77 -6.16
C PRO A 101 -7.63 1.90 -7.18
N TYR A 102 -6.89 3.01 -7.01
CA TYR A 102 -6.90 4.13 -7.95
C TYR A 102 -6.38 3.69 -9.32
N MET A 103 -5.26 2.97 -9.35
CA MET A 103 -4.64 2.49 -10.59
C MET A 103 -5.59 1.55 -11.36
N LEU A 104 -6.27 0.64 -10.67
CA LEU A 104 -7.25 -0.27 -11.25
C LEU A 104 -8.47 0.47 -11.80
N MET A 105 -9.01 1.44 -11.05
CA MET A 105 -10.14 2.26 -11.50
C MET A 105 -9.80 3.05 -12.76
N LYS A 106 -8.62 3.69 -12.78
CA LYS A 106 -8.11 4.40 -13.96
C LYS A 106 -7.94 3.47 -15.16
N ARG A 107 -7.40 2.26 -14.95
CA ARG A 107 -7.26 1.25 -16.01
C ARG A 107 -8.62 0.78 -16.55
N LYS A 108 -9.64 0.71 -15.69
CA LYS A 108 -11.03 0.37 -16.05
C LYS A 108 -11.85 1.56 -16.58
N ARG A 109 -11.28 2.77 -16.65
CA ARG A 109 -11.95 4.02 -17.05
C ARG A 109 -13.18 4.36 -16.19
N LEU A 110 -13.10 4.07 -14.90
CA LEU A 110 -14.12 4.44 -13.91
C LEU A 110 -13.87 5.83 -13.31
N ILE A 111 -12.64 6.34 -13.46
CA ILE A 111 -12.15 7.68 -13.07
C ILE A 111 -11.13 8.18 -14.08
#